data_AF-A0A966UPH0-F1
#
_entry.id   AF-A0A966UPH0-F1
#
_cell.length_a   1.000
_cell.length_b   1.000
_cell.length_c   1.000
_cell.angle_alpha   90.00
_cell.angle_beta   90.00
_cell.angle_gamma   90.00
#
_symmetry.space_group_name_H-M   'P 1'
#
loop_
_entity.id
_entity.type
_entity.pdbx_description
1 polymer ?
#
loop_
_entity_poly.entity_id
_entity_poly.type
_entity_poly.pdbx_seq_one_letter_code
_entity_poly.pdbx_strand_id
1 'polypeptide(L)' 'MELNTKTCLRCGACWINNQHYWSGTAKEGNETELASLVCDKVNDPQCINPAKGTTDGRGWEKRMSMMEGLLNKIDE' A
#
# COMPACT_ATOMS: atom_id res chain seq x y z
N MET A 1 -8.27 -28.20 2.49
CA MET A 1 -8.06 -26.79 2.87
C MET A 1 -8.43 -25.97 1.65
N GLU A 2 -9.42 -25.09 1.76
CA GLU A 2 -9.89 -24.27 0.65
C GLU A 2 -9.09 -22.96 0.62
N LEU A 3 -8.57 -22.59 -0.55
CA LEU A 3 -7.76 -21.38 -0.72
C LEU A 3 -8.71 -20.18 -0.86
N ASN A 4 -8.66 -19.24 0.07
CA ASN A 4 -9.46 -18.01 -0.01
C ASN A 4 -8.62 -16.88 -0.59
N THR A 5 -8.97 -16.43 -1.80
CA THR A 5 -8.30 -15.31 -2.47
C THR A 5 -9.27 -14.18 -2.77
N LYS A 6 -8.79 -12.94 -2.60
CA LYS A 6 -9.53 -11.72 -2.95
C LYS A 6 -8.60 -10.73 -3.61
N THR A 7 -9.06 -10.05 -4.64
CA THR A 7 -8.29 -9.00 -5.31
C THR A 7 -9.10 -7.72 -5.35
N CYS A 8 -8.47 -6.61 -4.97
CA CYS A 8 -9.08 -5.29 -5.04
C CYS A 8 -8.95 -4.73 -6.46
N LEU A 9 -10.07 -4.48 -7.14
CA LEU A 9 -10.06 -3.86 -8.49
C LEU A 9 -9.72 -2.35 -8.47
N ARG A 10 -9.62 -1.75 -7.27
CA ARG A 10 -9.36 -0.31 -7.11
C ARG A 10 -7.90 0.00 -6.84
N CYS A 11 -7.24 -0.78 -5.98
CA CYS A 11 -5.81 -0.62 -5.68
C CYS A 11 -4.91 -1.74 -6.24
N GLY A 12 -5.50 -2.80 -6.84
CA GLY A 12 -4.76 -3.90 -7.45
C GLY A 12 -4.22 -4.95 -6.47
N ALA A 13 -4.26 -4.69 -5.16
CA ALA A 13 -3.75 -5.59 -4.13
C ALA A 13 -4.50 -6.93 -4.07
N CYS A 14 -3.78 -7.99 -3.70
CA CYS A 14 -4.32 -9.34 -3.55
C CYS A 14 -4.20 -9.80 -2.10
N TRP A 15 -5.20 -10.53 -1.63
CA TRP A 15 -5.23 -11.20 -0.34
C TRP A 15 -5.32 -12.70 -0.56
N ILE A 16 -4.46 -13.47 0.12
CA ILE A 16 -4.50 -14.93 0.15
C ILE A 16 -4.58 -15.33 1.62
N ASN A 17 -5.65 -16.01 2.02
CA ASN A 17 -5.91 -16.38 3.42
C ASN A 17 -5.79 -15.18 4.39
N ASN A 18 -6.37 -14.03 4.01
CA ASN A 18 -6.32 -12.75 4.73
C ASN A 18 -4.93 -12.08 4.82
N GLN A 19 -3.89 -12.63 4.17
CA GLN A 19 -2.60 -11.95 4.06
C GLN A 19 -2.53 -11.12 2.78
N HIS A 20 -2.19 -9.83 2.90
CA HIS A 20 -1.97 -8.93 1.76
C HIS A 20 -0.64 -9.23 1.05
N TYR A 21 -0.67 -9.23 -0.28
CA TYR A 21 0.47 -9.30 -1.19
C TYR A 21 0.42 -8.21 -2.25
N TRP A 22 1.57 -7.61 -2.53
CA TRP A 22 1.72 -6.57 -3.55
C TRP A 22 1.55 -7.14 -4.96
N SER A 23 0.71 -6.47 -5.77
CA SER A 23 0.60 -6.76 -7.19
C SER A 23 1.94 -6.57 -7.89
N GLY A 24 2.36 -7.56 -8.68
CA GLY A 24 3.59 -7.51 -9.48
C GLY A 24 4.83 -8.10 -8.79
N THR A 25 5.00 -7.95 -7.48
CA THR A 25 6.15 -8.53 -6.75
C THR A 25 5.82 -9.81 -5.99
N ALA A 26 4.53 -10.07 -5.73
CA ALA A 26 4.06 -11.16 -4.87
C ALA A 26 4.70 -11.19 -3.48
N LYS A 27 5.35 -10.10 -3.07
CA LYS A 27 5.88 -9.94 -1.71
C LYS A 27 4.74 -9.66 -0.76
N GLU A 28 4.88 -10.16 0.46
CA GLU A 28 4.00 -9.83 1.57
C GLU A 28 3.96 -8.31 1.75
N GLY A 29 2.76 -7.76 1.90
CA GLY A 29 2.53 -6.34 2.06
C GLY A 29 1.84 -6.01 3.36
N ASN A 30 1.90 -4.73 3.73
CA ASN A 30 1.20 -4.18 4.88
C ASN A 30 -0.03 -3.38 4.43
N GLU A 31 -1.17 -3.63 5.07
CA GLU A 31 -2.44 -3.01 4.71
C GLU A 31 -2.47 -1.50 4.98
N THR A 32 -1.88 -1.04 6.09
CA THR A 32 -1.75 0.37 6.45
C THR A 32 -0.81 1.11 5.50
N GLU A 33 0.30 0.50 5.10
CA GLU A 33 1.18 1.07 4.07
C GLU A 33 0.46 1.18 2.73
N LEU A 34 -0.25 0.14 2.29
CA LEU A 34 -1.07 0.17 1.08
C LEU A 34 -2.13 1.28 1.15
N ALA A 35 -2.76 1.48 2.31
CA ALA A 35 -3.71 2.55 2.52
C ALA A 35 -3.06 3.93 2.34
N SER A 36 -1.91 4.14 2.99
CA SER A 36 -1.16 5.41 2.91
C SER A 36 -0.59 5.73 1.53
N LEU A 37 -0.23 4.70 0.75
CA LEU A 37 0.37 4.87 -0.58
C LEU A 37 -0.67 4.99 -1.69
N VAL A 38 -1.79 4.28 -1.57
CA VAL A 38 -2.75 4.11 -2.67
C VAL A 38 -4.19 4.32 -2.22
N CYS A 39 -4.71 3.53 -1.27
CA CYS A 39 -6.17 3.47 -1.03
C CYS A 39 -6.76 4.79 -0.57
N ASP A 40 -6.04 5.54 0.28
CA ASP A 40 -6.54 6.80 0.85
C ASP A 40 -6.44 7.96 -0.15
N LYS A 41 -5.52 7.87 -1.11
CA LYS A 41 -5.45 8.81 -2.25
C LYS A 41 -6.53 8.53 -3.29
N VAL A 42 -6.74 7.26 -3.65
CA VAL A 42 -7.77 6.84 -4.60
C VAL A 42 -9.17 7.08 -4.00
N ASN A 43 -9.30 6.91 -2.68
CA ASN A 43 -10.50 7.10 -1.88
C ASN A 43 -11.78 6.43 -2.44
N ASP A 44 -11.64 5.27 -3.07
CA ASP A 44 -12.78 4.60 -3.71
C ASP A 44 -13.59 3.74 -2.71
N PRO A 45 -14.92 3.91 -2.59
CA PRO A 45 -15.74 3.16 -1.63
C PRO A 45 -15.76 1.65 -1.86
N GLN A 46 -15.41 1.16 -3.06
CA GLN A 46 -15.33 -0.26 -3.38
C GLN A 46 -13.97 -0.89 -3.06
N CYS A 47 -13.01 -0.11 -2.54
CA CYS A 47 -11.73 -0.65 -2.11
C CYS A 47 -11.92 -1.57 -0.88
N ILE A 48 -11.41 -2.80 -0.97
CA ILE A 48 -11.59 -3.83 0.06
C ILE A 48 -10.48 -3.85 1.13
N ASN A 49 -9.49 -2.93 1.05
CA ASN A 49 -8.43 -2.87 2.03
C ASN A 49 -9.02 -2.49 3.41
N PRO A 50 -8.89 -3.33 4.45
CA PRO A 50 -9.46 -3.04 5.77
C PRO A 50 -8.83 -1.82 6.45
N ALA A 51 -7.62 -1.41 6.05
CA ALA A 51 -6.95 -0.22 6.59
C ALA A 51 -7.30 1.08 5.83
N LYS A 52 -8.18 1.05 4.82
CA LYS A 52 -8.58 2.27 4.11
C LYS A 52 -9.19 3.29 5.09
N GLY A 53 -8.78 4.54 4.98
CA GLY A 53 -9.24 5.67 5.79
C GLY A 53 -8.58 5.75 7.16
N THR A 54 -7.60 4.88 7.45
CA THR A 54 -6.89 4.88 8.73
C THR A 54 -5.61 5.72 8.69
N THR A 55 -5.22 6.25 7.54
CA THR A 55 -3.99 7.03 7.37
C THR A 55 -4.28 8.44 6.85
N ASP A 56 -3.23 9.26 6.79
CA ASP A 56 -3.28 10.60 6.18
C ASP A 56 -3.08 10.58 4.66
N GLY A 57 -2.92 9.40 4.05
CA GLY A 57 -2.67 9.25 2.61
C GLY A 57 -1.35 9.86 2.12
N ARG A 58 -0.39 10.17 3.01
CA ARG A 58 0.88 10.84 2.67
C ARG A 58 2.09 9.91 2.52
N GLY A 59 1.85 8.65 2.15
CA GLY A 59 2.91 7.63 2.07
C GLY A 59 4.00 7.98 1.04
N TRP A 60 3.60 8.50 -0.12
CA TRP A 60 4.54 8.91 -1.17
C TRP A 60 5.35 10.14 -0.79
N GLU A 61 4.74 11.13 -0.15
CA GLU A 61 5.38 12.36 0.30
C GLU A 61 6.46 12.05 1.35
N LYS A 62 6.16 11.18 2.32
CA LYS A 62 7.13 10.71 3.32
C LYS A 62 8.31 9.99 2.66
N ARG A 63 8.04 9.14 1.66
CA ARG A 63 9.09 8.41 0.90
C ARG A 63 9.96 9.37 0.09
N MET A 64 9.37 10.35 -0.59
CA MET A 64 10.13 11.35 -1.35
C MET A 64 11.02 12.19 -0.44
N SER A 65 10.48 12.70 0.67
CA SER A 65 11.28 13.48 1.63
C SER A 65 12.45 12.67 2.21
N MET A 66 12.25 11.38 2.47
CA MET A 66 13.33 10.49 2.90
C MET A 66 14.39 10.32 1.80
N MET A 67 13.99 10.14 0.53
CA MET A 67 14.91 10.02 -0.59
C MET A 67 15.73 11.30 -0.81
N GLU A 68 15.09 12.48 -0.78
CA GLU A 68 15.78 13.78 -0.88
C GLU A 68 16.82 13.95 0.23
N GLY A 69 16.46 13.60 1.47
CA GLY A 69 17.38 13.67 2.60
C GLY A 69 18.56 12.69 2.49
N LEU A 70 18.39 11.56 1.80
CA LEU A 70 19.49 10.63 1.52
C LEU A 70 20.39 11.15 0.40
N LEU A 71 19.82 11.74 -0.65
CA LEU A 71 20.57 12.34 -1.75
C LEU A 71 21.47 13.49 -1.26
N ASN A 72 20.94 14.40 -0.44
CA ASN A 72 21.72 15.51 0.11
C ASN A 72 22.95 15.04 0.92
N LYS A 73 22.84 13.90 1.63
CA LYS A 73 23.95 13.32 2.39
C LYS A 73 25.02 12.63 1.55
N ILE A 74 24.71 12.30 0.29
CA ILE A 74 25.69 11.74 -0.64
C ILE A 74 26.57 12.85 -1.20
N ASP A 75 26.04 14.07 -1.32
CA ASP A 75 26.74 15.25 -1.84
C ASP A 75 27.57 16.00 -0.76
N GLU A 76 27.46 15.59 0.51
CA GLU A 76 28.25 16.08 1.67
C GLU A 76 29.54 15.27 1.88
#